data_AF-A0A7S4I5S2-F1
#
_entry.id   AF-A0A7S4I5S2-F1
#
_cell.length_a   1.000
_cell.length_b   1.000
_cell.length_c   1.000
_cell.angle_alpha   90.00
_cell.angle_beta   90.00
_cell.angle_gamma   90.00
#
_symmetry.space_group_name_H-M   'P 1'
#
loop_
_entity.id
_entity.type
_entity.pdbx_description
1 polymer ?
#
loop_
_entity_poly.entity_id
_entity_poly.type
_entity_poly.pdbx_seq_one_letter_code
_entity_poly.pdbx_strand_id
1 'polypeptide(L)'
;MGGGVGVIFYFANIFAGGTYMSGFVSALIEVPFLDGYNSYPFQVLYGTIVLFLIMLVCIVGADAFAKTSFLIFVFLWVSLLGCLGSIWFTQDSSVEGFTGWSTETFSDNVGPHFDGESFHSVFAVFFPAVTGIMAGANMSGDLKNPGRAIPLGTLSAIGVTFVFYVILVFSLAFTVTSQTLIDNLFILQTICFWPPLFLIGVWLSTLSSALGVLIGGARIAQALAKDNLIPGIGWLAHG
;
A
#
# COMPACT_ATOMS: atom_id res chain seq x y z
N MET A 1 0.25 22.88 -19.97
CA MET A 1 0.97 21.74 -19.34
C MET A 1 0.11 21.01 -18.32
N GLY A 2 -0.71 21.69 -17.50
CA GLY A 2 -1.53 21.05 -16.45
C GLY A 2 -2.56 20.02 -16.92
N GLY A 3 -3.24 20.24 -18.06
CA GLY A 3 -4.27 19.31 -18.54
C GLY A 3 -3.76 17.91 -18.90
N GLY A 4 -2.68 17.82 -19.69
CA GLY A 4 -2.10 16.52 -20.07
C GLY A 4 -1.54 15.74 -18.87
N VAL A 5 -0.87 16.44 -17.95
CA VAL A 5 -0.38 15.84 -16.70
C VAL A 5 -1.55 15.38 -15.82
N GLY A 6 -2.62 16.17 -15.74
CA GLY A 6 -3.83 15.81 -14.97
C GLY A 6 -4.52 14.55 -15.49
N VAL A 7 -4.63 14.38 -16.81
CA VAL A 7 -5.22 13.17 -17.41
C VAL A 7 -4.39 11.93 -17.09
N ILE A 8 -3.07 12.00 -17.27
CA ILE A 8 -2.17 10.89 -16.95
C ILE A 8 -2.28 10.54 -15.47
N PHE A 9 -2.31 11.54 -14.60
CA PHE A 9 -2.39 11.33 -13.16
C PHE A 9 -3.76 10.77 -12.72
N TYR A 10 -4.84 11.15 -13.38
CA TYR A 10 -6.16 10.56 -13.18
C TYR A 10 -6.15 9.05 -13.44
N PHE A 11 -5.65 8.62 -14.61
CA PHE A 11 -5.56 7.19 -14.93
C PHE A 11 -4.59 6.45 -14.00
N ALA A 12 -3.47 7.07 -13.61
CA ALA A 12 -2.55 6.49 -12.64
C ALA A 12 -3.24 6.18 -11.31
N ASN A 13 -4.12 7.08 -10.81
CA ASN A 13 -4.88 6.84 -9.58
C ASN A 13 -5.89 5.69 -9.73
N ILE A 14 -6.53 5.54 -10.90
CA ILE A 14 -7.45 4.41 -11.18
C ILE A 14 -6.69 3.08 -11.12
N PHE A 15 -5.57 2.97 -11.84
CA PHE A 15 -4.79 1.74 -11.86
C PHE A 15 -4.20 1.41 -10.48
N ALA A 16 -3.71 2.43 -9.75
CA ALA A 16 -3.25 2.25 -8.38
C ALA A 16 -4.37 1.73 -7.46
N GLY A 17 -5.59 2.26 -7.60
CA GLY A 17 -6.76 1.76 -6.87
C GLY A 17 -7.04 0.27 -7.12
N GLY A 18 -6.90 -0.18 -8.37
CA GLY A 18 -6.99 -1.59 -8.74
C GLY A 18 -5.90 -2.44 -8.09
N THR A 19 -4.64 -1.98 -8.10
CA THR A 19 -3.51 -2.67 -7.46
C THR A 19 -3.72 -2.81 -5.95
N TYR A 20 -4.13 -1.75 -5.26
CA TYR A 20 -4.42 -1.81 -3.83
C TYR A 20 -5.56 -2.76 -3.51
N MET A 21 -6.60 -2.79 -4.35
CA MET A 21 -7.71 -3.71 -4.17
C MET A 21 -7.29 -5.17 -4.37
N SER A 22 -6.46 -5.45 -5.38
CA SER A 22 -5.91 -6.80 -5.58
C SER A 22 -5.10 -7.25 -4.36
N GLY A 23 -4.23 -6.39 -3.83
CA GLY A 23 -3.45 -6.68 -2.62
C GLY A 23 -4.33 -6.90 -1.39
N PHE A 24 -5.40 -6.11 -1.23
CA PHE A 24 -6.40 -6.32 -0.17
C PHE A 24 -7.05 -7.69 -0.28
N VAL A 25 -7.53 -8.06 -1.47
CA VAL A 25 -8.20 -9.35 -1.70
C VAL A 25 -7.25 -10.52 -1.46
N SER A 26 -6.00 -10.42 -1.92
CA SER A 26 -4.97 -11.45 -1.65
C SER A 26 -4.74 -11.63 -0.15
N ALA A 27 -4.70 -10.55 0.64
CA ALA A 27 -4.60 -10.66 2.10
C ALA A 27 -5.92 -11.10 2.77
N LEU A 28 -7.07 -10.90 2.13
CA LEU A 28 -8.37 -11.29 2.65
C LEU A 28 -8.58 -12.80 2.56
N ILE A 29 -8.17 -13.43 1.46
CA ILE A 29 -8.35 -14.88 1.24
C ILE A 29 -7.48 -15.75 2.17
N GLU A 30 -6.43 -15.18 2.76
CA GLU A 30 -5.60 -15.83 3.80
C GLU A 30 -6.33 -16.04 5.13
N VAL A 31 -7.55 -15.52 5.29
CA VAL A 31 -8.31 -15.76 6.52
C VAL A 31 -8.92 -17.17 6.47
N PRO A 32 -8.80 -17.97 7.55
CA PRO A 32 -9.26 -19.36 7.57
C PRO A 32 -10.73 -19.59 7.17
N PHE A 33 -11.60 -18.59 7.32
CA PHE A 33 -13.01 -18.73 6.93
C PHE A 33 -13.25 -18.65 5.41
N LEU A 34 -12.26 -18.20 4.62
CA LEU A 34 -12.32 -18.07 3.17
C LEU A 34 -11.49 -19.11 2.41
N ASP A 35 -10.82 -20.01 3.11
CA ASP A 35 -9.88 -21.01 2.59
C ASP A 35 -10.50 -21.95 1.52
N GLY A 36 -11.83 -22.01 1.42
CA GLY A 36 -12.56 -22.76 0.39
C GLY A 36 -13.13 -21.94 -0.79
N TYR A 37 -13.00 -20.61 -0.77
CA TYR A 37 -13.62 -19.69 -1.73
C TYR A 37 -12.59 -18.78 -2.42
N ASN A 38 -11.42 -19.33 -2.76
CA ASN A 38 -10.28 -18.58 -3.30
C ASN A 38 -10.21 -18.54 -4.84
N SER A 39 -11.23 -19.03 -5.56
CA SER A 39 -11.21 -19.04 -7.01
C SER A 39 -11.26 -17.62 -7.60
N TYR A 40 -10.68 -17.44 -8.80
CA TYR A 40 -10.58 -16.12 -9.44
C TYR A 40 -11.90 -15.33 -9.50
N PRO A 41 -13.07 -15.94 -9.82
CA PRO A 41 -14.34 -15.22 -9.77
C PRO A 41 -14.72 -14.68 -8.38
N PHE A 42 -14.42 -15.41 -7.31
CA PHE A 42 -14.68 -14.95 -5.94
C PHE A 42 -13.75 -13.80 -5.56
N GLN A 43 -12.48 -13.85 -5.95
CA GLN A 43 -11.54 -12.75 -5.71
C GLN A 43 -12.02 -11.43 -6.37
N VAL A 44 -12.47 -11.50 -7.63
CA VAL A 44 -13.05 -10.35 -8.34
C VAL A 44 -14.32 -9.85 -7.64
N LEU A 45 -15.18 -10.76 -7.16
CA LEU A 45 -16.38 -10.41 -6.42
C LEU A 45 -16.06 -9.66 -5.11
N TYR A 46 -15.11 -10.17 -4.32
CA TYR A 46 -14.68 -9.52 -3.07
C TYR A 46 -14.13 -8.11 -3.34
N GLY A 47 -13.24 -7.97 -4.33
CA GLY A 47 -12.70 -6.67 -4.71
C GLY A 47 -13.78 -5.69 -5.15
N THR A 48 -14.77 -6.15 -5.92
CA THR A 48 -15.89 -5.34 -6.40
C THR A 48 -16.78 -4.86 -5.24
N ILE A 49 -17.11 -5.75 -4.30
CA ILE A 49 -17.91 -5.40 -3.12
C ILE A 49 -17.18 -4.34 -2.28
N VAL A 50 -15.89 -4.53 -2.05
CA VAL A 50 -15.10 -3.60 -1.22
C VAL A 50 -14.93 -2.25 -1.91
N LEU A 51 -14.66 -2.22 -3.22
CA LEU A 51 -14.62 -0.97 -3.99
C LEU A 51 -15.96 -0.23 -3.93
N PHE A 52 -17.08 -0.95 -4.02
CA PHE A 52 -18.41 -0.37 -3.88
C PHE A 52 -18.62 0.24 -2.49
N LEU A 53 -18.20 -0.44 -1.42
CA LEU A 53 -18.25 0.10 -0.07
C LEU A 53 -17.37 1.34 0.10
N ILE A 54 -16.15 1.31 -0.43
CA ILE A 54 -15.23 2.46 -0.43
C ILE A 54 -15.86 3.64 -1.17
N MET A 55 -16.51 3.41 -2.32
CA MET A 55 -17.23 4.44 -3.06
C MET A 55 -18.33 5.06 -2.21
N LEU A 56 -19.12 4.26 -1.48
CA LEU A 56 -20.14 4.79 -0.57
C LEU A 56 -19.54 5.67 0.53
N VAL A 57 -18.40 5.26 1.11
CA VAL A 57 -17.69 6.05 2.12
C VAL A 57 -17.20 7.38 1.53
N CYS A 58 -16.67 7.38 0.30
CA CYS A 58 -16.24 8.59 -0.39
C CYS A 58 -17.39 9.60 -0.59
N ILE A 59 -18.64 9.13 -0.74
CA ILE A 59 -19.83 10.00 -0.89
C ILE A 59 -20.19 10.70 0.43
N VAL A 60 -19.96 10.06 1.59
CA VAL A 60 -20.32 10.62 2.91
C VAL A 60 -19.49 11.85 3.27
N GLY A 61 -18.29 12.01 2.71
CA GLY A 61 -17.53 13.26 2.73
C GLY A 61 -16.09 13.14 3.19
N ALA A 62 -15.23 14.01 2.63
CA ALA A 62 -13.78 14.03 2.86
C ALA A 62 -13.37 14.37 4.31
N ASP A 63 -14.21 15.09 5.05
CA ASP A 63 -13.91 15.48 6.44
C ASP A 63 -13.89 14.29 7.41
N ALA A 64 -14.76 13.30 7.17
CA ALA A 64 -14.77 12.05 7.93
C ALA A 64 -13.52 11.21 7.64
N PHE A 65 -13.06 11.23 6.38
CA PHE A 65 -11.83 10.55 5.96
C PHE A 65 -10.59 11.13 6.64
N ALA A 66 -10.45 12.45 6.72
CA ALA A 66 -9.30 13.09 7.36
C ALA A 66 -9.17 12.70 8.84
N LYS A 67 -10.28 12.64 9.58
CA LYS A 67 -10.30 12.20 11.00
C LYS A 67 -9.97 10.72 11.14
N THR A 68 -10.49 9.88 10.25
CA THR A 68 -10.27 8.42 10.27
C THR A 68 -8.84 8.05 9.86
N SER A 69 -8.22 8.83 8.97
CA SER A 69 -6.84 8.61 8.50
C SER A 69 -5.81 8.63 9.64
N PHE A 70 -6.02 9.45 10.67
CA PHE A 70 -5.14 9.45 11.84
C PHE A 70 -5.23 8.15 12.64
N LEU A 71 -6.44 7.60 12.83
CA LEU A 71 -6.61 6.31 13.49
C LEU A 71 -5.95 5.19 12.68
N ILE A 72 -6.16 5.17 11.36
CA ILE A 72 -5.50 4.21 10.47
C ILE A 72 -3.99 4.32 10.60
N PHE A 73 -3.43 5.52 10.55
CA PHE A 73 -2.01 5.77 10.73
C PHE A 73 -1.48 5.15 12.04
N VAL A 74 -2.17 5.34 13.17
CA VAL A 74 -1.79 4.73 14.45
C VAL A 74 -1.78 3.20 14.38
N PHE A 75 -2.81 2.60 13.79
CA PHE A 75 -2.86 1.14 13.61
C PHE A 75 -1.74 0.61 12.71
N LEU A 76 -1.40 1.34 11.65
CA LEU A 76 -0.29 0.98 10.76
C LEU A 76 1.05 1.02 11.50
N TRP A 77 1.26 2.01 12.37
CA TRP A 77 2.45 2.04 13.22
C TRP A 77 2.52 0.86 14.17
N VAL A 78 1.41 0.51 14.82
CA VAL A 78 1.36 -0.64 15.72
C VAL A 78 1.65 -1.94 14.95
N SER A 79 1.08 -2.11 13.77
CA SER A 79 1.32 -3.29 12.93
C SER A 79 2.76 -3.36 12.41
N LEU A 80 3.32 -2.24 11.92
CA LEU A 80 4.69 -2.16 11.43
C LEU A 80 5.72 -2.43 12.53
N LEU A 81 5.58 -1.77 13.68
CA LEU A 81 6.49 -1.97 14.81
C LEU A 81 6.33 -3.37 15.43
N GLY A 82 5.10 -3.89 15.48
CA GLY A 82 4.83 -5.27 15.90
C GLY A 82 5.49 -6.30 14.98
N CYS A 83 5.45 -6.07 13.66
CA CYS A 83 6.12 -6.90 12.67
C CYS A 83 7.64 -6.88 12.85
N LEU A 84 8.26 -5.70 12.95
CA LEU A 84 9.70 -5.58 13.20
C LEU A 84 10.10 -6.22 14.53
N GLY A 85 9.33 -5.99 15.59
CA GLY A 85 9.55 -6.62 16.88
C GLY A 85 9.47 -8.15 16.79
N SER A 86 8.54 -8.68 15.99
CA SER A 86 8.42 -10.13 15.78
C SER A 86 9.65 -10.71 15.09
N ILE A 87 10.13 -10.06 14.02
CA ILE A 87 11.35 -10.51 13.31
C ILE A 87 12.57 -10.51 14.25
N TRP A 88 12.69 -9.48 15.11
CA TRP A 88 13.89 -9.30 15.93
C TRP A 88 13.92 -10.18 17.18
N PHE A 89 12.76 -10.49 17.75
CA PHE A 89 12.65 -11.20 19.02
C PHE A 89 12.09 -12.61 18.89
N THR A 90 11.64 -13.04 17.71
CA THR A 90 11.19 -14.42 17.55
C THR A 90 12.37 -15.38 17.69
N GLN A 91 12.16 -16.41 18.49
CA GLN A 91 13.10 -17.51 18.72
C GLN A 91 12.52 -18.82 18.20
N ASP A 92 11.37 -18.76 17.53
CA ASP A 92 10.64 -19.95 17.12
C ASP A 92 11.22 -20.48 15.80
N SER A 93 11.99 -21.55 15.91
CA SER A 93 12.55 -22.28 14.77
C SER A 93 11.53 -23.19 14.06
N SER A 94 10.25 -23.15 14.44
CA SER A 94 9.18 -23.89 13.74
C SER A 94 8.72 -23.23 12.44
N VAL A 95 9.04 -21.95 12.22
CA VAL A 95 8.75 -21.26 10.96
C VAL A 95 9.75 -21.71 9.90
N GLU A 96 9.26 -22.39 8.86
CA GLU A 96 10.09 -22.85 7.75
C GLU A 96 10.85 -21.68 7.12
N GLY A 97 12.17 -21.83 7.02
CA GLY A 97 13.05 -20.82 6.44
C GLY A 97 13.41 -19.64 7.34
N PHE A 98 12.90 -19.57 8.57
CA PHE A 98 13.34 -18.58 9.56
C PHE A 98 14.56 -19.11 10.33
N THR A 99 15.70 -18.45 10.16
CA THR A 99 16.98 -18.85 10.77
C THR A 99 17.33 -18.02 12.00
N GLY A 100 16.59 -16.94 12.26
CA GLY A 100 16.99 -15.90 13.21
C GLY A 100 18.21 -15.12 12.68
N TRP A 101 18.77 -14.23 13.49
CA TRP A 101 19.89 -13.38 13.04
C TRP A 101 21.13 -14.21 12.67
N SER A 102 21.37 -14.40 11.38
CA SER A 102 22.48 -15.21 10.86
C SER A 102 23.26 -14.49 9.77
N THR A 103 24.58 -14.43 9.94
CA THR A 103 25.49 -13.88 8.93
C THR A 103 25.63 -14.78 7.70
N GLU A 104 25.40 -16.09 7.87
CA GLU A 104 25.38 -17.07 6.78
C GLU A 104 24.16 -16.82 5.90
N THR A 105 22.97 -16.70 6.50
CA THR A 105 21.73 -16.35 5.78
C THR A 105 21.86 -15.01 5.05
N PHE A 106 22.48 -14.01 5.68
CA PHE A 106 22.74 -12.74 5.01
C PHE A 106 23.67 -12.90 3.80
N SER A 107 24.78 -13.63 3.94
CA SER A 107 25.72 -13.89 2.84
C SER A 107 25.02 -14.54 1.65
N ASP A 108 24.13 -15.50 1.91
CA ASP A 108 23.36 -16.18 0.87
C ASP A 108 22.33 -15.25 0.20
N ASN A 109 21.82 -14.25 0.92
CA ASN A 109 20.83 -13.28 0.42
C ASN A 109 21.43 -12.06 -0.31
N VAL A 110 22.74 -11.82 -0.26
CA VAL A 110 23.36 -10.65 -0.92
C VAL A 110 23.26 -10.71 -2.45
N GLY A 111 23.28 -11.92 -3.01
CA GLY A 111 23.20 -12.14 -4.45
C GLY A 111 21.77 -12.07 -4.98
N PRO A 112 21.54 -11.57 -6.21
CA PRO A 112 20.22 -11.60 -6.82
C PRO A 112 19.85 -13.01 -7.27
N HIS A 113 18.68 -13.49 -6.83
CA HIS A 113 18.06 -14.75 -7.27
C HIS A 113 16.76 -14.43 -8.01
N PHE A 114 16.84 -14.15 -9.32
CA PHE A 114 15.68 -13.65 -10.05
C PHE A 114 14.68 -14.74 -10.47
N ASP A 115 15.01 -16.02 -10.40
CA ASP A 115 14.12 -17.16 -10.73
C ASP A 115 13.20 -16.95 -11.96
N GLY A 116 13.80 -16.57 -13.09
CA GLY A 116 13.07 -16.30 -14.35
C GLY A 116 12.59 -14.86 -14.53
N GLU A 117 12.66 -14.04 -13.49
CA GLU A 117 12.40 -12.60 -13.56
C GLU A 117 13.65 -11.78 -13.94
N SER A 118 13.47 -10.47 -14.08
CA SER A 118 14.56 -9.53 -14.29
C SER A 118 14.52 -8.41 -13.26
N PHE A 119 15.65 -7.73 -13.06
CA PHE A 119 15.71 -6.52 -12.25
C PHE A 119 14.59 -5.51 -12.58
N HIS A 120 14.30 -5.32 -13.87
CA HIS A 120 13.26 -4.38 -14.31
C HIS A 120 11.85 -4.85 -13.93
N SER A 121 11.60 -6.16 -13.96
CA SER A 121 10.32 -6.74 -13.54
C SER A 121 10.11 -6.54 -12.03
N VAL A 122 11.10 -6.92 -11.22
CA VAL A 122 11.06 -6.75 -9.76
C VAL A 122 10.92 -5.27 -9.39
N PHE A 123 11.67 -4.38 -10.07
CA PHE A 123 11.55 -2.94 -9.87
C PHE A 123 10.15 -2.43 -10.24
N ALA A 124 9.55 -2.91 -11.32
CA ALA A 124 8.20 -2.50 -11.73
C ALA A 124 7.13 -2.89 -10.70
N VAL A 125 7.29 -4.05 -10.03
CA VAL A 125 6.40 -4.47 -8.94
C VAL A 125 6.63 -3.65 -7.67
N PHE A 126 7.88 -3.29 -7.36
CA PHE A 126 8.21 -2.47 -6.19
C PHE A 126 7.86 -0.98 -6.37
N PHE A 127 7.95 -0.45 -7.60
CA PHE A 127 7.83 0.97 -7.89
C PHE A 127 6.53 1.61 -7.36
N PRO A 128 5.34 1.02 -7.51
CA PRO A 128 4.11 1.54 -6.91
C PRO A 128 4.23 1.81 -5.40
N ALA A 129 5.00 1.01 -4.65
CA ALA A 129 5.16 1.16 -3.20
C ALA A 129 5.92 2.43 -2.77
N VAL A 130 6.68 3.05 -3.69
CA VAL A 130 7.36 4.35 -3.46
C VAL A 130 6.67 5.53 -4.14
N THR A 131 5.56 5.28 -4.84
CA THR A 131 4.72 6.36 -5.39
C THR A 131 3.81 6.98 -4.32
N GLY A 132 2.93 7.90 -4.71
CA GLY A 132 1.96 8.50 -3.77
C GLY A 132 2.45 9.76 -3.06
N ILE A 133 3.63 10.29 -3.40
CA ILE A 133 4.16 11.56 -2.85
C ILE A 133 3.20 12.76 -3.03
N MET A 134 2.31 12.68 -4.02
CA MET A 134 1.31 13.69 -4.34
C MET A 134 0.03 13.61 -3.49
N ALA A 135 -0.15 12.59 -2.65
CA ALA A 135 -1.31 12.47 -1.77
C ALA A 135 -1.46 13.70 -0.86
N GLY A 136 -0.35 14.22 -0.32
CA GLY A 136 -0.33 15.44 0.49
C GLY A 136 -0.69 16.71 -0.30
N ALA A 137 -0.36 16.76 -1.59
CA ALA A 137 -0.72 17.88 -2.46
C ALA A 137 -2.22 17.87 -2.84
N ASN A 138 -2.84 16.68 -2.94
CA ASN A 138 -4.26 16.53 -3.21
C ASN A 138 -5.18 17.09 -2.10
N MET A 139 -4.63 17.31 -0.89
CA MET A 139 -5.31 17.90 0.26
C MET A 139 -4.79 19.32 0.59
N SER A 140 -4.08 19.94 -0.34
CA SER A 140 -3.46 21.26 -0.13
C SER A 140 -4.45 22.38 0.17
N GLY A 141 -5.68 22.30 -0.37
CA GLY A 141 -6.74 23.28 -0.12
C GLY A 141 -7.20 23.33 1.35
N ASP A 142 -6.95 22.27 2.12
CA ASP A 142 -7.39 22.12 3.51
C ASP A 142 -6.28 22.49 4.51
N LEU A 143 -5.07 22.85 4.03
CA LEU A 143 -3.92 23.16 4.86
C LEU A 143 -3.87 24.66 5.23
N LYS A 144 -3.54 24.96 6.49
CA LYS A 144 -3.34 26.35 6.96
C LYS A 144 -2.24 27.10 6.19
N ASN A 145 -1.14 26.42 5.84
CA ASN A 145 0.01 26.99 5.12
C ASN A 145 0.56 25.99 4.08
N PRO A 146 -0.10 25.84 2.91
CA PRO A 146 0.24 24.78 1.94
C PRO A 146 1.68 24.88 1.43
N GLY A 147 2.15 26.10 1.13
CA GLY A 147 3.48 26.34 0.55
C GLY A 147 4.66 25.89 1.41
N ARG A 148 4.47 25.75 2.73
CA ARG A 148 5.49 25.20 3.64
C ARG A 148 5.18 23.77 4.08
N ALA A 149 3.91 23.46 4.29
CA ALA A 149 3.48 22.16 4.81
C ALA A 149 3.69 21.02 3.79
N ILE A 150 3.43 21.25 2.51
CA ILE A 150 3.61 20.24 1.45
C ILE A 150 5.07 19.79 1.35
N PRO A 151 6.07 20.67 1.10
CA PRO A 151 7.45 20.22 0.92
C PRO A 151 8.02 19.55 2.17
N LEU A 152 7.75 20.08 3.37
CA LEU A 152 8.23 19.48 4.62
C LEU A 152 7.54 18.13 4.90
N GLY A 153 6.24 18.05 4.70
CA GLY A 153 5.47 16.81 4.87
C GLY A 153 5.96 15.72 3.92
N THR A 154 6.07 16.03 2.62
CA THR A 154 6.52 15.06 1.61
C THR A 154 7.95 14.59 1.86
N LEU A 155 8.91 15.49 2.13
CA LEU A 155 10.30 15.11 2.37
C LEU A 155 10.47 14.30 3.66
N SER A 156 9.78 14.68 4.73
CA SER A 156 9.82 13.91 5.98
C SER A 156 9.19 12.52 5.81
N ALA A 157 8.06 12.42 5.11
CA ALA A 157 7.42 11.14 4.82
C ALA A 157 8.32 10.21 3.99
N ILE A 158 8.96 10.73 2.93
CA ILE A 158 9.93 9.98 2.12
C ILE A 158 11.10 9.50 2.98
N GLY A 159 11.64 10.37 3.85
CA GLY A 159 12.74 9.98 4.74
C GLY A 159 12.35 8.86 5.70
N VAL A 160 11.16 8.96 6.31
CA VAL A 160 10.65 7.93 7.23
C VAL A 160 10.42 6.61 6.49
N THR A 161 9.72 6.60 5.36
CA THR A 161 9.45 5.36 4.61
C THR A 161 10.73 4.71 4.10
N PHE A 162 11.70 5.50 3.63
CA PHE A 162 13.01 4.98 3.22
C PHE A 162 13.72 4.25 4.36
N VAL A 163 13.77 4.84 5.56
CA VAL A 163 14.40 4.21 6.73
C VAL A 163 13.71 2.88 7.07
N PHE A 164 12.37 2.84 7.07
CA PHE A 164 11.65 1.61 7.37
C PHE A 164 11.83 0.52 6.30
N TYR A 165 11.87 0.89 5.01
CA TYR A 165 12.18 -0.06 3.95
C TYR A 165 13.57 -0.67 4.13
N VAL A 166 14.58 0.15 4.41
CA VAL A 166 15.95 -0.32 4.66
C VAL A 166 15.98 -1.27 5.86
N ILE A 167 15.38 -0.87 6.99
CA ILE A 167 15.33 -1.70 8.19
C ILE A 167 14.66 -3.05 7.92
N LEU A 168 13.52 -3.07 7.24
CA LEU A 168 12.77 -4.29 6.93
C LEU A 168 13.58 -5.21 6.01
N VAL A 169 14.14 -4.67 4.92
CA VAL A 169 14.95 -5.43 3.94
C VAL A 169 16.15 -6.07 4.62
N PHE A 170 16.91 -5.31 5.43
CA PHE A 170 18.05 -5.88 6.14
C PHE A 170 17.61 -6.90 7.19
N SER A 171 16.54 -6.63 7.95
CA SER A 171 16.04 -7.59 8.94
C SER A 171 15.71 -8.94 8.28
N LEU A 172 14.95 -8.92 7.18
CA LEU A 172 14.61 -10.13 6.43
C LEU A 172 15.84 -10.81 5.82
N ALA A 173 16.78 -10.05 5.27
CA ALA A 173 18.01 -10.58 4.69
C ALA A 173 18.87 -11.32 5.74
N PHE A 174 18.84 -10.91 7.01
CA PHE A 174 19.57 -11.61 8.07
C PHE A 174 18.79 -12.79 8.67
N THR A 175 17.46 -12.80 8.59
CA THR A 175 16.63 -13.75 9.38
C THR A 175 15.88 -14.80 8.57
N VAL A 176 15.73 -14.63 7.26
CA VAL A 176 14.95 -15.54 6.41
C VAL A 176 15.79 -16.00 5.22
N THR A 177 15.75 -17.29 4.90
CA THR A 177 16.46 -17.84 3.73
C THR A 177 15.91 -17.32 2.40
N SER A 178 16.78 -17.20 1.38
CA SER A 178 16.41 -16.70 0.05
C SER A 178 15.25 -17.49 -0.58
N GLN A 179 15.22 -18.81 -0.41
CA GLN A 179 14.19 -19.67 -1.00
C GLN A 179 12.81 -19.34 -0.42
N THR A 180 12.71 -19.21 0.91
CA THR A 180 11.45 -18.87 1.57
C THR A 180 10.98 -17.45 1.25
N LEU A 181 11.90 -16.50 1.04
CA LEU A 181 11.56 -15.15 0.58
C LEU A 181 10.95 -15.14 -0.83
N ILE A 182 11.34 -16.09 -1.68
CA ILE A 182 10.80 -16.25 -3.05
C ILE A 182 9.46 -16.98 -3.02
N ASP A 183 9.37 -18.07 -2.26
CA ASP A 183 8.20 -18.98 -2.29
C ASP A 183 7.01 -18.47 -1.46
N ASN A 184 7.27 -17.77 -0.35
CA ASN A 184 6.22 -17.39 0.60
C ASN A 184 5.99 -15.86 0.66
N LEU A 185 4.99 -15.40 -0.10
CA LEU A 185 4.55 -14.00 -0.13
C LEU A 185 4.01 -13.48 1.21
N PHE A 186 3.59 -14.38 2.11
CA PHE A 186 3.03 -14.05 3.43
C PHE A 186 3.99 -14.40 4.58
N ILE A 187 5.29 -14.54 4.32
CA ILE A 187 6.29 -14.89 5.35
C ILE A 187 6.28 -13.93 6.55
N LEU A 188 6.02 -12.63 6.32
CA LEU A 188 5.89 -11.64 7.39
C LEU A 188 4.71 -11.94 8.33
N GLN A 189 3.60 -12.44 7.79
CA GLN A 189 2.46 -12.88 8.59
C GLN A 189 2.81 -14.11 9.43
N THR A 190 3.56 -15.06 8.87
CA THR A 190 3.99 -16.29 9.57
C THR A 190 4.98 -16.00 10.70
N ILE A 191 5.89 -15.04 10.51
CA ILE A 191 6.88 -14.63 11.52
C ILE A 191 6.24 -13.79 12.64
N CYS A 192 5.15 -13.08 12.36
CA CYS A 192 4.51 -12.21 13.34
C CYS A 192 4.01 -12.97 14.56
N PHE A 193 4.31 -12.46 15.77
CA PHE A 193 3.81 -13.02 17.03
C PHE A 193 2.28 -13.07 17.09
N TRP A 194 1.63 -12.11 16.43
CA TRP A 194 0.19 -12.09 16.30
C TRP A 194 -0.21 -11.86 14.83
N PRO A 195 -0.30 -12.94 14.02
CA PRO A 195 -0.60 -12.85 12.59
C PRO A 195 -1.85 -12.03 12.24
N PRO A 196 -2.96 -12.10 13.02
CA PRO A 196 -4.14 -11.25 12.78
C PRO A 196 -3.85 -9.74 12.83
N LEU A 197 -2.92 -9.28 13.69
CA LEU A 197 -2.55 -7.86 13.77
C LEU A 197 -1.83 -7.39 12.50
N PHE A 198 -0.98 -8.26 11.93
CA PHE A 198 -0.31 -7.98 10.66
C PHE A 198 -1.33 -7.90 9.52
N LEU A 199 -2.23 -8.87 9.41
CA LEU A 199 -3.31 -8.89 8.41
C LEU A 199 -4.21 -7.66 8.50
N ILE A 200 -4.65 -7.27 9.69
CA ILE A 200 -5.44 -6.05 9.90
C ILE A 200 -4.66 -4.81 9.44
N GLY A 201 -3.35 -4.75 9.70
CA GLY A 201 -2.49 -3.69 9.19
C GLY A 201 -2.44 -3.63 7.67
N VAL A 202 -2.27 -4.77 6.99
CA VAL A 202 -2.29 -4.86 5.53
C VAL A 202 -3.64 -4.41 4.97
N TRP A 203 -4.75 -4.85 5.57
CA TRP A 203 -6.09 -4.44 5.19
C TRP A 203 -6.30 -2.93 5.35
N LEU A 204 -5.96 -2.37 6.51
CA LEU A 204 -6.11 -0.93 6.75
C LEU A 204 -5.22 -0.10 5.81
N SER A 205 -4.00 -0.58 5.51
CA SER A 205 -3.07 0.10 4.61
C SER A 205 -3.61 0.17 3.18
N THR A 206 -4.05 -0.98 2.65
CA THR A 206 -4.56 -1.09 1.29
C THR A 206 -5.90 -0.36 1.12
N LEU A 207 -6.82 -0.48 2.09
CA LEU A 207 -8.09 0.26 2.08
C LEU A 207 -7.88 1.78 2.16
N SER A 208 -6.99 2.25 3.03
CA SER A 208 -6.68 3.69 3.15
C SER A 208 -6.05 4.24 1.87
N SER A 209 -5.14 3.50 1.26
CA SER A 209 -4.51 3.88 0.00
C SER A 209 -5.53 3.90 -1.15
N ALA A 210 -6.42 2.90 -1.23
CA ALA A 210 -7.51 2.84 -2.20
C ALA A 210 -8.49 4.03 -2.05
N LEU A 211 -8.89 4.35 -0.81
CA LEU A 211 -9.69 5.53 -0.51
C LEU A 211 -8.99 6.82 -0.97
N GLY A 212 -7.70 6.97 -0.66
CA GLY A 212 -6.92 8.15 -1.00
C GLY A 212 -6.82 8.40 -2.50
N VAL A 213 -6.57 7.36 -3.31
CA VAL A 213 -6.48 7.50 -4.77
C VAL A 213 -7.84 7.71 -5.42
N LEU A 214 -8.93 7.19 -4.86
CA LEU A 214 -10.28 7.45 -5.37
C LEU A 214 -10.72 8.90 -5.12
N ILE A 215 -10.48 9.43 -3.91
CA ILE A 215 -10.75 10.84 -3.59
C ILE A 215 -9.86 11.75 -4.44
N GLY A 216 -8.57 11.43 -4.54
CA GLY A 216 -7.62 12.17 -5.37
C GLY A 216 -8.01 12.18 -6.84
N GLY A 217 -8.33 11.01 -7.40
CA GLY A 217 -8.80 10.84 -8.77
C GLY A 217 -10.07 11.62 -9.07
N ALA A 218 -11.07 11.57 -8.18
CA ALA A 218 -12.31 12.33 -8.32
C ALA A 218 -12.07 13.85 -8.34
N ARG A 219 -11.21 14.36 -7.44
CA ARG A 219 -10.84 15.80 -7.41
C ARG A 219 -10.11 16.23 -8.70
N ILE A 220 -9.21 15.40 -9.23
CA ILE A 220 -8.51 15.67 -10.49
C ILE A 220 -9.48 15.69 -11.66
N ALA A 221 -10.38 14.70 -11.75
CA ALA A 221 -11.39 14.64 -12.79
C ALA A 221 -12.32 15.87 -12.77
N GLN A 222 -12.72 16.29 -11.57
CA GLN A 222 -13.53 17.49 -11.39
C GLN A 222 -12.79 18.77 -11.81
N ALA A 223 -11.50 18.91 -11.46
CA ALA A 223 -10.68 20.04 -11.88
C ALA A 223 -10.53 20.10 -13.41
N LEU A 224 -10.26 18.96 -14.05
CA LEU A 224 -10.19 18.85 -15.52
C LEU A 224 -11.52 19.24 -16.20
N ALA A 225 -12.65 18.87 -15.59
CA ALA A 225 -13.98 19.21 -16.08
C ALA A 225 -14.29 20.70 -15.92
N LYS A 226 -13.93 21.33 -14.79
CA LYS A 226 -14.08 22.78 -14.55
C LYS A 226 -13.26 23.61 -15.54
N ASP A 227 -12.08 23.12 -15.90
CA ASP A 227 -11.19 23.78 -16.86
C ASP A 227 -11.60 23.55 -18.33
N ASN A 228 -12.68 22.79 -18.60
CA ASN A 228 -13.15 22.42 -19.94
C ASN A 228 -12.06 21.85 -20.85
N LEU A 229 -11.07 21.18 -20.27
CA LEU A 229 -9.90 20.66 -21.01
C LEU A 229 -10.22 19.43 -21.87
N ILE A 230 -11.30 18.71 -21.53
CA ILE A 230 -11.77 17.54 -22.27
C ILE A 230 -13.22 17.79 -22.69
N PRO A 231 -13.55 17.69 -24.00
CA PRO A 231 -14.92 17.81 -24.46
C PRO A 231 -15.81 16.70 -23.88
N GLY A 232 -17.01 17.04 -23.39
CA GLY A 232 -18.02 16.06 -22.98
C GLY A 232 -18.02 15.65 -21.50
N ILE A 233 -17.04 16.07 -20.69
CA ILE A 233 -17.00 15.77 -19.24
C ILE A 233 -17.54 16.90 -18.35
N GLY A 234 -18.14 17.95 -18.92
CA GLY A 234 -18.60 19.14 -18.17
C GLY A 234 -19.63 18.85 -17.07
N TRP A 235 -20.32 17.71 -17.12
CA TRP A 235 -21.22 17.27 -16.06
C TRP A 235 -20.48 16.91 -14.75
N LEU A 236 -19.23 16.44 -14.83
CA LEU A 236 -18.36 16.15 -13.68
C LEU A 236 -17.89 17.42 -12.95
N ALA A 237 -18.06 18.60 -13.53
CA ALA A 237 -17.67 19.87 -12.90
C ALA A 237 -18.59 20.26 -11.72
N HIS A 238 -19.79 19.69 -11.63
CA HIS A 238 -20.79 20.01 -10.62
C HIS A 238 -20.56 19.18 -9.35
N GLY A 239 -19.91 19.80 -8.35
CA GLY A 239 -19.57 19.20 -7.06
C GLY A 239 -18.90 20.19 -6.11
#